data_AF-Q2HCW4-F1
#
_entry.id   AF-Q2HCW4-F1
#
_cell.length_a   1.000
_cell.length_b   1.000
_cell.length_c   1.000
_cell.angle_alpha   90.00
_cell.angle_beta   90.00
_cell.angle_gamma   90.00
#
_symmetry.space_group_name_H-M   'P 1'
#
loop_
_entity.id
_entity.type
_entity.pdbx_description
1 polymer ?
#
loop_
_entity_poly.entity_id
_entity_poly.type
_entity_poly.pdbx_seq_one_letter_code
_entity_poly.pdbx_strand_id
1 'polypeptide(L)'
;MSSNAPPLVRIKVESTMKAGGLVSDDLILRLISNELNQRGWLYSGHPSGNIMTLSSSSIDTAEPSQSFQNDAEMAAFLSSPAHARGYGQARINEDPSASFLLDGFPRTAPQADRLDEIVPINLAVSIKTPLEVIMERINGRWVHEPSGRVYNTSFNAPKVPGRDDVTGEPLERRSDDSEEVYRARWKKFQETSEPLLEHYARKGVLWEVNGMSSDEITPKLLREFERRFV
;
A
#
# COMPACT_ATOMS: atom_id res chain seq x y z
N MET A 1 10.34 0.42 -15.74
CA MET A 1 11.13 -0.77 -15.37
C MET A 1 10.16 -1.80 -14.83
N SER A 2 10.07 -2.94 -15.50
CA SER A 2 8.99 -3.93 -15.38
C SER A 2 9.07 -4.67 -14.04
N SER A 3 8.04 -4.55 -13.17
CA SER A 3 7.97 -5.31 -11.91
C SER A 3 7.72 -6.79 -12.20
N ASN A 4 8.56 -7.64 -11.61
CA ASN A 4 8.64 -9.07 -11.88
C ASN A 4 7.97 -9.89 -10.76
N ALA A 5 6.79 -9.44 -10.32
CA ALA A 5 5.85 -10.36 -9.70
C ALA A 5 5.50 -11.45 -10.74
N PRO A 6 5.29 -12.72 -10.34
CA PRO A 6 4.85 -13.75 -11.27
C PRO A 6 3.65 -13.19 -12.04
N PRO A 7 3.64 -13.25 -13.38
CA PRO A 7 2.69 -12.50 -14.20
C PRO A 7 1.25 -12.71 -13.72
N LEU A 8 0.92 -13.92 -13.27
CA LEU A 8 -0.40 -14.27 -12.75
C LEU A 8 -0.81 -13.51 -11.48
N VAL A 9 0.09 -13.29 -10.50
CA VAL A 9 -0.27 -12.64 -9.23
C VAL A 9 -0.48 -11.14 -9.43
N ARG A 10 0.41 -10.51 -10.21
CA ARG A 10 0.28 -9.09 -10.54
C ARG A 10 -0.97 -8.81 -11.36
N ILE A 11 -1.23 -9.61 -12.39
CA ILE A 11 -2.43 -9.53 -13.22
C ILE A 11 -3.69 -9.77 -12.38
N LYS A 12 -3.65 -10.66 -11.38
CA LYS A 12 -4.80 -10.94 -10.52
C LYS A 12 -5.09 -9.81 -9.55
N VAL A 13 -4.07 -9.16 -8.99
CA VAL A 13 -4.25 -7.95 -8.17
C VAL A 13 -4.75 -6.78 -9.02
N GLU A 14 -4.14 -6.51 -10.17
CA GLU A 14 -4.57 -5.43 -11.07
C GLU A 14 -6.00 -5.65 -11.62
N SER A 15 -6.36 -6.88 -11.96
CA SER A 15 -7.72 -7.21 -12.43
C SER A 15 -8.76 -7.17 -11.30
N THR A 16 -8.40 -7.62 -10.10
CA THR A 16 -9.30 -7.55 -8.93
C THR A 16 -9.51 -6.10 -8.50
N MET A 17 -8.46 -5.27 -8.51
CA MET A 17 -8.57 -3.83 -8.21
C MET A 17 -9.37 -3.08 -9.30
N LYS A 18 -9.18 -3.40 -10.58
CA LYS A 18 -9.99 -2.85 -11.69
C LYS A 18 -11.45 -3.31 -11.65
N ALA A 19 -11.72 -4.51 -11.13
CA ALA A 19 -13.06 -5.06 -10.95
C ALA A 19 -13.73 -4.63 -9.63
N GLY A 20 -13.08 -3.80 -8.81
CA GLY A 20 -13.61 -3.36 -7.52
C GLY A 20 -13.60 -4.43 -6.41
N GLY A 21 -12.89 -5.53 -6.62
CA GLY A 21 -12.71 -6.60 -5.63
C GLY A 21 -11.69 -6.22 -4.55
N LEU A 22 -11.87 -6.78 -3.35
CA LEU A 22 -10.95 -6.60 -2.23
C LEU A 22 -9.75 -7.55 -2.39
N VAL A 23 -8.54 -6.99 -2.39
CA VAL A 23 -7.30 -7.77 -2.31
C VAL A 23 -7.08 -8.16 -0.85
N SER A 24 -6.82 -9.44 -0.56
CA SER A 24 -6.60 -9.88 0.82
C SER A 24 -5.29 -9.35 1.37
N ASP A 25 -5.27 -9.09 2.69
CA ASP A 25 -4.08 -8.61 3.41
C ASP A 25 -2.88 -9.54 3.19
N ASP A 26 -3.10 -10.85 3.21
CA ASP A 26 -2.06 -11.86 2.96
C ASP A 26 -1.42 -11.74 1.57
N LEU A 27 -2.20 -11.40 0.54
CA LEU A 27 -1.67 -11.20 -0.80
C LEU A 27 -0.83 -9.92 -0.87
N ILE A 28 -1.27 -8.83 -0.23
CA ILE A 28 -0.52 -7.58 -0.17
C ILE A 28 0.82 -7.81 0.55
N LEU A 29 0.79 -8.45 1.71
CA LEU A 29 1.98 -8.75 2.51
C LEU A 29 2.97 -9.65 1.76
N ARG A 30 2.47 -10.68 1.04
CA ARG A 30 3.30 -11.52 0.18
C ARG A 30 3.92 -10.75 -0.97
N LEU A 31 3.19 -9.82 -1.59
CA LEU A 31 3.71 -8.98 -2.65
C LEU A 31 4.81 -8.05 -2.15
N ILE A 32 4.59 -7.40 -1.00
CA ILE A 32 5.61 -6.57 -0.35
C ILE A 32 6.85 -7.41 -0.06
N SER A 33 6.70 -8.55 0.62
CA SER A 33 7.82 -9.43 0.95
C SER A 33 8.57 -9.90 -0.29
N ASN A 34 7.87 -10.33 -1.34
CA ASN A 34 8.50 -10.78 -2.58
C ASN A 34 9.26 -9.65 -3.29
N GLU A 35 8.69 -8.45 -3.39
CA GLU A 35 9.35 -7.30 -4.02
C GLU A 35 10.62 -6.89 -3.25
N LEU A 36 10.55 -6.85 -1.92
CA LEU A 36 11.71 -6.52 -1.08
C LEU A 36 12.81 -7.59 -1.17
N ASN A 37 12.46 -8.87 -1.20
CA ASN A 37 13.42 -9.96 -1.39
C ASN A 37 14.05 -9.94 -2.79
N GLN A 38 13.26 -9.69 -3.85
CA GLN A 38 13.77 -9.62 -5.24
C GLN A 38 14.78 -8.50 -5.43
N ARG A 39 14.62 -7.39 -4.70
CA ARG A 39 15.56 -6.27 -4.69
C ARG A 39 16.78 -6.50 -3.78
N GLY A 40 16.80 -7.61 -3.04
CA GLY A 40 17.85 -7.90 -2.05
C GLY A 40 17.82 -6.94 -0.85
N TRP A 41 16.66 -6.37 -0.54
CA TRP A 41 16.46 -5.45 0.59
C TRP A 41 16.12 -6.19 1.89
N LEU A 42 15.57 -7.40 1.78
CA LEU A 42 15.40 -8.34 2.88
C LEU A 42 16.20 -9.62 2.59
N TYR A 43 16.87 -10.14 3.61
CA TYR A 43 17.46 -11.48 3.59
C TYR A 43 16.66 -12.38 4.52
N SER A 44 16.09 -13.43 3.96
CA SER A 44 15.48 -14.51 4.74
C SER A 44 16.57 -15.26 5.51
N GLY A 45 16.47 -15.25 6.84
CA GLY A 45 17.44 -15.88 7.74
C GLY A 45 17.46 -17.42 7.72
N HIS A 46 16.97 -18.07 6.66
CA HIS A 46 17.05 -19.52 6.52
C HIS A 46 18.36 -19.91 5.83
N PRO A 47 19.20 -20.78 6.44
CA PRO A 47 20.28 -21.42 5.71
C PRO A 47 19.62 -22.32 4.66
N SER A 48 19.90 -22.04 3.39
CA SER A 48 19.68 -22.91 2.22
C SER A 48 18.67 -24.05 2.44
N GLY A 49 17.38 -23.76 2.33
CA GLY A 49 16.32 -24.75 2.43
C GLY A 49 15.13 -24.33 1.58
N ASN A 50 15.18 -24.71 0.29
CA ASN A 50 14.10 -24.67 -0.70
C ASN A 50 13.04 -23.56 -0.55
N ILE A 51 13.35 -22.40 -1.12
CA ILE A 51 12.29 -21.61 -1.77
C ILE A 51 11.84 -22.47 -2.96
N MET A 52 10.63 -23.03 -2.92
CA MET A 52 10.01 -23.67 -4.08
C MET A 52 9.83 -22.62 -5.18
N THR A 53 10.87 -22.42 -5.97
CA THR A 53 10.76 -21.80 -7.29
C THR A 53 9.92 -22.75 -8.13
N LEU A 54 8.76 -22.31 -8.62
CA LEU A 54 7.99 -23.02 -9.65
C LEU A 54 8.72 -22.88 -10.99
N SER A 55 9.90 -23.46 -11.07
CA SER A 55 10.63 -23.67 -12.31
C SER A 55 10.32 -25.09 -12.75
N SER A 56 9.46 -25.23 -13.74
CA SER A 56 9.25 -26.49 -14.45
C SER A 56 10.52 -26.82 -15.25
N SER A 57 11.48 -27.46 -14.60
CA SER A 57 12.54 -28.20 -15.28
C SER A 57 13.16 -29.22 -14.30
N SER A 58 13.13 -30.47 -14.75
CA SER A 58 13.46 -31.69 -14.03
C SER A 58 14.84 -31.68 -13.35
N ILE A 59 14.92 -32.15 -12.10
CA ILE A 59 15.92 -33.15 -11.68
C ILE A 59 15.57 -33.74 -10.30
N ASP A 60 15.89 -35.02 -10.21
CA ASP A 60 15.58 -36.04 -9.21
C ASP A 60 16.27 -35.79 -7.85
N THR A 61 15.53 -35.88 -6.73
CA THR A 61 15.85 -36.70 -5.53
C THR A 61 14.92 -36.40 -4.33
N ALA A 62 14.11 -37.41 -3.99
CA ALA A 62 13.65 -37.87 -2.68
C ALA A 62 12.99 -36.91 -1.65
N GLU A 63 11.65 -36.85 -1.64
CA GLU A 63 10.66 -36.93 -0.52
C GLU A 63 9.27 -36.51 -1.07
N PRO A 64 8.13 -36.97 -0.51
CA PRO A 64 6.90 -37.17 -1.27
C PRO A 64 6.23 -35.84 -1.65
N SER A 65 6.35 -35.49 -2.93
CA SER A 65 5.63 -34.37 -3.56
C SER A 65 4.14 -34.67 -3.63
N GLN A 66 3.34 -34.02 -2.77
CA GLN A 66 1.88 -33.97 -2.94
C GLN A 66 1.57 -33.14 -4.20
N SER A 67 1.00 -33.80 -5.20
CA SER A 67 0.49 -33.16 -6.41
C SER A 67 -0.88 -32.54 -6.13
N PHE A 68 -0.97 -31.22 -6.24
CA PHE A 68 -2.26 -30.51 -6.18
C PHE A 68 -2.96 -30.60 -7.53
N GLN A 69 -4.21 -31.04 -7.54
CA GLN A 69 -4.91 -31.37 -8.80
C GLN A 69 -5.65 -30.17 -9.39
N ASN A 70 -5.85 -29.10 -8.61
CA ASN A 70 -6.52 -27.88 -9.07
C ASN A 70 -6.13 -26.63 -8.27
N ASP A 71 -6.47 -25.46 -8.85
CA ASP A 71 -6.18 -24.14 -8.28
C ASP A 71 -6.90 -23.87 -6.95
N ALA A 72 -8.00 -24.59 -6.66
CA ALA A 72 -8.76 -24.45 -5.43
C ALA A 72 -8.08 -25.16 -4.24
N GLU A 73 -7.50 -26.35 -4.47
CA GLU A 73 -6.67 -27.05 -3.49
C GLU A 73 -5.38 -26.28 -3.19
N MET A 74 -4.76 -25.70 -4.23
CA MET A 74 -3.59 -24.85 -4.05
C MET A 74 -3.93 -23.59 -3.25
N ALA A 75 -5.06 -22.94 -3.53
CA ALA A 75 -5.52 -21.78 -2.78
C ALA A 75 -5.84 -22.14 -1.31
N ALA A 76 -6.45 -23.30 -1.06
CA ALA A 76 -6.72 -23.79 0.29
C ALA A 76 -5.43 -24.14 1.06
N PHE A 77 -4.46 -24.76 0.39
CA PHE A 77 -3.15 -25.06 0.96
C PHE A 77 -2.38 -23.78 1.33
N LEU A 78 -2.38 -22.79 0.44
CA LEU A 78 -1.76 -21.48 0.66
C LEU A 78 -2.48 -20.61 1.70
N SER A 79 -3.73 -20.94 2.04
CA SER A 79 -4.56 -20.25 3.04
C SER A 79 -4.59 -20.97 4.40
N SER A 80 -3.88 -22.10 4.54
CA SER A 80 -3.89 -22.89 5.76
C SER A 80 -2.98 -22.28 6.85
N PRO A 81 -3.48 -22.06 8.08
CA PRO A 81 -2.71 -21.46 9.17
C PRO A 81 -1.53 -22.33 9.66
N ALA A 82 -1.47 -23.61 9.28
CA ALA A 82 -0.38 -24.52 9.65
C ALA A 82 0.98 -24.18 9.00
N HIS A 83 1.00 -23.32 7.96
CA HIS A 83 2.22 -22.88 7.28
C HIS A 83 2.54 -21.39 7.50
N ALA A 84 1.81 -20.71 8.38
CA ALA A 84 2.19 -19.42 8.94
C ALA A 84 3.33 -19.58 9.96
N ARG A 85 4.41 -20.28 9.60
CA ARG A 85 5.63 -20.28 10.40
C ARG A 85 6.21 -18.88 10.34
N GLY A 86 6.26 -18.23 11.50
CA GLY A 86 6.62 -16.83 11.66
C GLY A 86 7.83 -16.44 10.82
N TYR A 87 7.71 -15.26 10.20
CA TYR A 87 8.83 -14.60 9.57
C TYR A 87 9.94 -14.43 10.62
N GLY A 88 10.95 -15.31 10.61
CA GLY A 88 12.14 -15.11 11.42
C GLY A 88 12.75 -13.75 11.05
N GLN A 89 13.26 -13.00 12.04
CA GLN A 89 13.74 -11.61 11.87
C GLN A 89 14.50 -11.44 10.55
N ALA A 90 13.85 -10.78 9.59
CA ALA A 90 14.44 -10.52 8.30
C ALA A 90 15.66 -9.62 8.51
N ARG A 91 16.82 -10.02 7.99
CA ARG A 91 17.98 -9.13 8.00
C ARG A 91 17.75 -8.08 6.92
N ILE A 92 17.87 -6.80 7.26
CA ILE A 92 17.62 -5.70 6.34
C ILE A 92 18.94 -5.28 5.69
N ASN A 93 18.86 -4.83 4.45
CA ASN A 93 19.97 -4.15 3.80
C ASN A 93 20.01 -2.68 4.25
N GLU A 94 21.10 -2.27 4.89
CA GLU A 94 21.30 -0.91 5.43
C GLU A 94 21.81 0.10 4.35
N ASP A 95 21.90 -0.32 3.09
CA ASP A 95 22.25 0.59 2.00
C ASP A 95 21.15 1.66 1.82
N PRO A 96 21.48 2.97 1.76
CA PRO A 96 20.50 4.04 1.51
C PRO A 96 19.65 3.82 0.24
N SER A 97 20.18 3.10 -0.74
CA SER A 97 19.44 2.72 -1.96
C SER A 97 18.34 1.67 -1.73
N ALA A 98 18.32 1.03 -0.55
CA ALA A 98 17.29 0.10 -0.10
C ALA A 98 16.13 0.79 0.66
N SER A 99 15.74 1.99 0.20
CA SER A 99 14.64 2.77 0.79
C SER A 99 13.30 2.48 0.11
N PHE A 100 12.22 2.43 0.89
CA PHE A 100 10.86 2.24 0.40
C PHE A 100 9.86 3.17 1.09
N LEU A 101 8.73 3.40 0.41
CA LEU A 101 7.57 4.10 0.94
C LEU A 101 6.34 3.22 0.71
N LEU A 102 5.54 3.03 1.76
CA LEU A 102 4.23 2.41 1.66
C LEU A 102 3.18 3.51 1.71
N ASP A 103 2.41 3.63 0.63
CA ASP A 103 1.29 4.56 0.54
C ASP A 103 -0.02 3.78 0.53
N GLY A 104 -0.88 4.04 1.52
CA GLY A 104 -2.20 3.43 1.64
C GLY A 104 -2.25 2.02 2.25
N PHE A 105 -1.13 1.48 2.72
CA PHE A 105 -1.03 0.25 3.54
C PHE A 105 0.06 0.44 4.62
N PRO A 106 -0.14 0.02 5.87
CA PRO A 106 -1.36 -0.58 6.44
C PRO A 106 -2.46 0.46 6.73
N ARG A 107 -3.71 0.01 6.80
CA ARG A 107 -4.89 0.84 7.14
C ARG A 107 -5.52 0.49 8.49
N THR A 108 -5.11 -0.62 9.11
CA THR A 108 -5.62 -1.08 10.40
C THR A 108 -4.46 -1.59 11.26
N ALA A 109 -4.64 -1.59 12.58
CA ALA A 109 -3.63 -2.11 13.51
C ALA A 109 -3.24 -3.58 13.22
N PRO A 110 -4.17 -4.53 12.95
CA PRO A 110 -3.80 -5.89 12.60
C PRO A 110 -2.93 -6.01 11.35
N GLN A 111 -3.13 -5.14 10.35
CA GLN A 111 -2.25 -5.09 9.18
C GLN A 111 -0.85 -4.60 9.54
N ALA A 112 -0.74 -3.65 10.47
CA ALA A 112 0.55 -3.16 10.96
C ALA A 112 1.30 -4.23 11.77
N ASP A 113 0.59 -4.98 12.63
CA ASP A 113 1.16 -6.11 13.36
C ASP A 113 1.79 -7.14 12.40
N ARG A 114 1.09 -7.47 11.31
CA ARG A 114 1.60 -8.39 10.28
C ARG A 114 2.75 -7.82 9.47
N LEU A 115 2.69 -6.53 9.13
CA LEU A 115 3.74 -5.86 8.38
C LEU A 115 5.06 -5.82 9.18
N ASP A 116 4.94 -5.60 10.49
CA ASP A 116 6.09 -5.55 11.40
C ASP A 116 6.84 -6.88 11.52
N GLU A 117 6.17 -8.01 11.25
CA GLU A 117 6.83 -9.32 11.15
C GLU A 117 7.75 -9.41 9.92
N ILE A 118 7.47 -8.63 8.87
CA ILE A 118 8.15 -8.70 7.57
C ILE A 118 9.27 -7.67 7.47
N VAL A 119 9.00 -6.42 7.85
CA VAL A 119 9.93 -5.30 7.69
C VAL A 119 9.77 -4.30 8.83
N PRO A 120 10.87 -3.78 9.42
CA PRO A 120 10.75 -2.74 10.42
C PRO A 120 10.40 -1.40 9.77
N ILE A 121 9.29 -0.82 10.21
CA ILE A 121 8.92 0.56 9.90
C ILE A 121 9.68 1.50 10.84
N ASN A 122 10.48 2.41 10.28
CA ASN A 122 11.31 3.39 11.00
C ASN A 122 10.72 4.81 10.99
N LEU A 123 9.74 5.09 10.12
CA LEU A 123 8.97 6.34 10.09
C LEU A 123 7.54 6.05 9.63
N ALA A 124 6.56 6.48 10.43
CA ALA A 124 5.15 6.54 10.05
C ALA A 124 4.71 8.00 10.07
N VAL A 125 4.15 8.51 8.98
CA VAL A 125 3.72 9.91 8.86
C VAL A 125 2.20 10.00 8.92
N SER A 126 1.69 10.76 9.90
CA SER A 126 0.27 11.08 10.02
C SER A 126 0.04 12.55 9.66
N ILE A 127 -0.68 12.78 8.55
CA ILE A 127 -1.01 14.13 8.09
C ILE A 127 -2.37 14.53 8.68
N LYS A 128 -2.34 15.54 9.55
CA LYS A 128 -3.52 16.11 10.22
C LYS A 128 -3.98 17.37 9.49
N THR A 129 -5.03 17.22 8.69
CA THR A 129 -5.74 18.33 8.05
C THR A 129 -7.16 18.37 8.60
N PRO A 130 -7.71 19.55 8.96
CA PRO A 130 -9.08 19.66 9.45
C PRO A 130 -10.10 19.09 8.47
N LEU A 131 -11.18 18.53 9.02
CA LEU A 131 -12.23 17.90 8.22
C LEU A 131 -12.85 18.90 7.24
N GLU A 132 -13.06 20.14 7.66
CA GLU A 132 -13.65 21.20 6.84
C GLU A 132 -12.84 21.42 5.56
N VAL A 133 -11.52 21.49 5.70
CA VAL A 133 -10.58 21.62 4.57
C VAL A 133 -10.63 20.38 3.68
N ILE A 134 -10.69 19.18 4.27
CA ILE A 134 -10.81 17.93 3.50
C ILE A 134 -12.12 17.91 2.69
N MET A 135 -13.22 18.33 3.30
CA MET A 135 -14.54 18.37 2.67
C MET A 135 -14.60 19.39 1.53
N GLU A 136 -14.02 20.58 1.71
CA GLU A 136 -13.90 21.57 0.63
C GLU A 136 -13.10 21.02 -0.57
N ARG A 137 -11.99 20.30 -0.31
CA ARG A 137 -11.18 19.69 -1.37
C ARG A 137 -11.91 18.59 -2.12
N ILE A 138 -12.71 17.81 -1.41
CA ILE A 138 -13.52 16.74 -1.99
C ILE A 138 -14.65 17.34 -2.84
N ASN A 139 -15.39 18.31 -2.30
CA ASN A 139 -16.48 18.96 -3.01
C ASN A 139 -16.02 19.70 -4.28
N GLY A 140 -14.81 20.26 -4.23
CA GLY A 140 -14.18 20.92 -5.36
C GLY A 140 -13.50 19.97 -6.36
N ARG A 141 -13.49 18.66 -6.13
CA ARG A 141 -12.76 17.69 -6.96
C ARG A 141 -13.49 17.43 -8.29
N TRP A 142 -12.74 17.53 -9.37
CA TRP A 142 -13.16 17.17 -10.72
C TRP A 142 -12.17 16.19 -11.32
N VAL A 143 -12.64 15.23 -12.09
CA VAL A 143 -11.80 14.18 -12.70
C VAL A 143 -12.08 14.11 -14.19
N HIS A 144 -11.00 14.02 -14.96
CA HIS A 144 -11.08 13.66 -16.36
C HIS A 144 -10.98 12.13 -16.49
N GLU A 145 -12.14 11.45 -16.50
CA GLU A 145 -12.28 9.97 -16.50
C GLU A 145 -11.28 9.24 -17.43
N PRO A 146 -11.13 9.60 -18.72
CA PRO A 146 -10.22 8.89 -19.63
C PRO A 146 -8.75 8.94 -19.23
N SER A 147 -8.33 10.00 -18.53
CA SER A 147 -6.93 10.24 -18.19
C SER A 147 -6.60 10.05 -16.71
N GLY A 148 -7.61 10.07 -15.85
CA GLY A 148 -7.44 10.13 -14.39
C GLY A 148 -6.91 11.46 -13.85
N ARG A 149 -6.71 12.51 -14.68
CA ARG A 149 -6.29 13.84 -14.20
C ARG A 149 -7.33 14.40 -13.24
N VAL A 150 -6.84 14.96 -12.13
CA VAL A 150 -7.67 15.51 -11.06
C VAL A 150 -7.46 17.02 -10.98
N TYR A 151 -8.57 17.75 -10.97
CA TYR A 151 -8.63 19.19 -10.79
C TYR A 151 -9.35 19.51 -9.49
N ASN A 152 -9.07 20.68 -8.94
CA ASN A 152 -9.83 21.21 -7.83
C ASN A 152 -10.13 22.70 -8.02
N THR A 153 -11.36 23.11 -7.79
CA THR A 153 -11.83 24.48 -7.99
C THR A 153 -11.03 25.55 -7.23
N SER A 154 -10.37 25.19 -6.12
CA SER A 154 -9.69 26.14 -5.23
C SER A 154 -8.18 26.21 -5.45
N PHE A 155 -7.50 25.08 -5.67
CA PHE A 155 -6.02 25.02 -5.72
C PHE A 155 -5.43 24.55 -7.05
N ASN A 156 -6.19 23.83 -7.87
CA ASN A 156 -5.75 23.37 -9.20
C ASN A 156 -6.93 23.44 -10.16
N ALA A 157 -7.44 24.67 -10.35
CA ALA A 157 -8.62 24.90 -11.17
C ALA A 157 -8.28 24.68 -12.65
N PRO A 158 -9.17 24.07 -13.43
CA PRO A 158 -8.97 23.97 -14.86
C PRO A 158 -8.95 25.36 -15.49
N LYS A 159 -8.17 25.55 -16.55
CA LYS A 159 -8.09 26.81 -17.32
C LYS A 159 -9.46 27.23 -17.84
N VAL A 160 -10.30 26.25 -18.21
CA VAL A 160 -11.70 26.46 -18.59
C VAL A 160 -12.59 25.67 -17.64
N PRO A 161 -13.56 26.29 -16.96
CA PRO A 161 -14.45 25.61 -16.02
C PRO A 161 -15.11 24.37 -16.63
N GLY A 162 -14.95 23.23 -15.95
CA GLY A 162 -15.54 21.95 -16.37
C GLY A 162 -14.87 21.29 -17.57
N ARG A 163 -13.68 21.72 -17.99
CA ARG A 163 -12.93 21.11 -19.10
C ARG A 163 -11.51 20.74 -18.71
N ASP A 164 -11.03 19.62 -19.26
CA ASP A 164 -9.66 19.19 -19.12
C ASP A 164 -8.69 20.11 -19.86
N ASP A 165 -7.57 20.47 -19.23
CA ASP A 165 -6.60 21.42 -19.77
C ASP A 165 -5.80 20.88 -20.98
N VAL A 166 -5.80 19.56 -21.19
CA VAL A 166 -5.03 18.90 -22.25
C VAL A 166 -5.95 18.53 -23.42
N THR A 167 -7.10 17.92 -23.15
CA THR A 167 -8.00 17.41 -24.19
C THR A 167 -9.18 18.34 -24.47
N GLY A 168 -9.52 19.24 -23.55
CA GLY A 168 -10.72 20.09 -23.64
C GLY A 168 -12.03 19.32 -23.40
N GLU A 169 -11.97 18.03 -23.08
CA GLU A 169 -13.12 17.16 -22.79
C GLU A 169 -13.77 17.54 -21.46
N PRO A 170 -15.06 17.21 -21.24
CA PRO A 170 -15.75 17.55 -20.01
C PRO A 170 -15.12 16.83 -18.81
N LEU A 171 -15.03 17.56 -17.70
CA LEU A 171 -14.70 16.98 -16.40
C LEU A 171 -15.97 16.47 -15.72
N GLU A 172 -15.82 15.41 -14.94
CA GLU A 172 -16.91 14.81 -14.18
C GLU A 172 -16.62 14.89 -12.68
N ARG A 173 -17.69 15.02 -11.89
CA ARG A 173 -17.64 14.82 -10.44
C ARG A 173 -18.00 13.38 -10.15
N ARG A 174 -17.39 12.77 -9.13
CA ARG A 174 -17.73 11.38 -8.83
C ARG A 174 -19.12 11.29 -8.22
N SER A 175 -19.83 10.22 -8.56
CA SER A 175 -21.19 9.97 -8.08
C SER A 175 -21.25 9.65 -6.59
N ASP A 176 -20.13 9.28 -5.96
CA ASP A 176 -20.02 9.03 -4.52
C ASP A 176 -19.71 10.29 -3.69
N ASP A 177 -19.74 11.48 -4.30
CA ASP A 177 -19.42 12.75 -3.66
C ASP A 177 -20.58 13.40 -2.88
N SER A 178 -21.27 12.65 -2.02
CA SER A 178 -22.22 13.25 -1.06
C SER A 178 -21.57 13.52 0.30
N GLU A 179 -21.94 14.64 0.91
CA GLU A 179 -21.40 15.03 2.22
C GLU A 179 -21.63 13.95 3.28
N GLU A 180 -22.80 13.32 3.26
CA GLU A 180 -23.20 12.25 4.16
C GLU A 180 -22.31 11.00 4.02
N VAL A 181 -22.05 10.57 2.78
CA VAL A 181 -21.18 9.42 2.48
C VAL A 181 -19.75 9.71 2.97
N TYR A 182 -19.27 10.93 2.79
CA TYR A 182 -17.94 11.30 3.24
C TYR A 182 -17.81 11.40 4.76
N ARG A 183 -18.81 11.96 5.45
CA ARG A 183 -18.81 11.96 6.93
C ARG A 183 -18.78 10.54 7.48
N ALA A 184 -19.54 9.61 6.88
CA ALA A 184 -19.51 8.20 7.26
C ALA A 184 -18.13 7.56 7.00
N ARG A 185 -17.52 7.82 5.83
CA ARG A 185 -16.17 7.34 5.50
C ARG A 185 -15.11 7.90 6.45
N TRP A 186 -15.19 9.19 6.77
CA TRP A 186 -14.30 9.87 7.70
C TRP A 186 -14.38 9.27 9.10
N LYS A 187 -15.60 9.05 9.61
CA LYS A 187 -15.80 8.42 10.93
C LYS A 187 -15.17 7.04 10.97
N LYS A 188 -15.43 6.20 9.96
CA LYS A 188 -14.82 4.88 9.83
C LYS A 188 -13.29 4.96 9.75
N PHE A 189 -12.75 5.93 9.00
CA PHE A 189 -11.32 6.17 8.93
C PHE A 189 -10.73 6.50 10.29
N GLN A 190 -11.37 7.34 11.10
CA GLN A 190 -10.90 7.64 12.46
C GLN A 190 -10.95 6.41 13.36
N GLU A 191 -12.05 5.66 13.34
CA GLU A 191 -12.21 4.42 14.12
C GLU A 191 -11.11 3.39 13.80
N THR A 192 -10.71 3.26 12.53
CA THR A 192 -9.63 2.34 12.14
C THR A 192 -8.23 2.91 12.31
N SER A 193 -8.08 4.23 12.22
CA SER A 193 -6.77 4.91 12.30
C SER A 193 -6.28 5.08 13.72
N GLU A 194 -7.17 5.28 14.70
CA GLU A 194 -6.77 5.49 16.10
C GLU A 194 -5.89 4.32 16.63
N PRO A 195 -6.29 3.04 16.49
CA PRO A 195 -5.45 1.93 16.95
C PRO A 195 -4.16 1.79 16.14
N LEU A 196 -4.18 2.18 14.86
CA LEU A 196 -3.01 2.14 13.99
C LEU A 196 -1.98 3.22 14.36
N LEU A 197 -2.44 4.42 14.69
CA LEU A 197 -1.60 5.51 15.15
C LEU A 197 -0.99 5.16 16.50
N GLU A 198 -1.78 4.62 17.44
CA GLU A 198 -1.29 4.15 18.73
C GLU A 198 -0.20 3.07 18.58
N HIS A 199 -0.36 2.15 17.63
CA HIS A 199 0.65 1.16 17.29
C HIS A 199 2.01 1.79 16.96
N TYR A 200 2.05 2.73 16.00
CA TYR A 200 3.30 3.38 15.61
C TYR A 200 3.81 4.41 16.64
N ALA A 201 2.92 5.00 17.43
CA ALA A 201 3.29 5.86 18.55
C ALA A 201 4.04 5.07 19.64
N ARG A 202 3.55 3.89 20.02
CA ARG A 202 4.23 2.98 20.97
C ARG A 202 5.60 2.54 20.47
N LYS A 203 5.78 2.40 19.16
CA LYS A 203 7.08 2.10 18.54
C LYS A 203 8.03 3.29 18.47
N GLY A 204 7.56 4.51 18.75
CA GLY A 204 8.37 5.74 18.68
C GLY A 204 8.70 6.19 17.25
N VAL A 205 8.02 5.65 16.24
CA VAL A 205 8.29 5.96 14.82
C VAL A 205 7.24 6.86 14.19
N LEU A 206 6.13 7.12 14.89
CA LEU A 206 5.08 8.04 14.46
C LEU A 206 5.57 9.49 14.47
N TRP A 207 5.33 10.19 13.38
CA TRP A 207 5.45 11.64 13.26
C TRP A 207 4.14 12.21 12.75
N GLU A 208 3.59 13.16 13.49
CA GLU A 208 2.33 13.81 13.14
C GLU A 208 2.59 15.25 12.69
N VAL A 209 2.00 15.62 11.55
CA VAL A 209 2.14 16.95 10.97
C VAL A 209 0.79 17.58 10.74
N ASN A 210 0.58 18.76 11.32
CA ASN A 210 -0.60 19.57 11.06
C ASN A 210 -0.35 20.49 9.87
N GLY A 211 -1.36 20.64 9.02
CA GLY A 211 -1.35 21.65 7.96
C GLY A 211 -2.65 21.76 7.18
N MET A 212 -2.87 22.93 6.61
CA MET A 212 -4.07 23.30 5.86
C MET A 212 -3.91 23.07 4.35
N SER A 213 -2.67 23.00 3.85
CA SER A 213 -2.36 22.85 2.43
C SER A 213 -1.14 21.96 2.20
N SER A 214 -1.04 21.37 1.01
CA SER A 214 0.15 20.59 0.63
C SER A 214 1.41 21.44 0.60
N ASP A 215 1.31 22.72 0.23
CA ASP A 215 2.44 23.66 0.20
C ASP A 215 2.98 23.97 1.60
N GLU A 216 2.12 23.90 2.62
CA GLU A 216 2.53 24.06 4.03
C GLU A 216 3.16 22.77 4.59
N ILE A 217 2.62 21.61 4.21
CA ILE A 217 3.00 20.31 4.78
C ILE A 217 4.29 19.78 4.13
N THR A 218 4.43 19.90 2.82
CA THR A 218 5.58 19.34 2.06
C THR A 218 6.93 19.81 2.61
N PRO A 219 7.17 21.11 2.87
CA PRO A 219 8.44 21.55 3.43
C PRO A 219 8.70 21.04 4.85
N LYS A 220 7.64 20.83 5.67
CA LYS A 220 7.78 20.25 7.01
C LYS A 220 8.20 18.78 6.93
N LEU A 221 7.56 18.03 6.02
CA LEU A 221 7.87 16.62 5.79
C LEU A 221 9.30 16.42 5.29
N LEU A 222 9.74 17.22 4.31
CA LEU A 222 11.11 17.15 3.79
C LEU A 222 12.14 17.44 4.87
N ARG A 223 11.93 18.49 5.68
CA ARG A 223 12.82 18.79 6.82
C ARG A 223 12.89 17.67 7.84
N GLU A 224 11.76 17.02 8.15
CA GLU A 224 11.75 15.90 9.08
C GLU A 224 12.47 14.68 8.50
N PHE A 225 12.34 14.44 7.20
CA PHE A 225 13.06 13.38 6.51
C PHE A 225 14.57 13.62 6.54
N GLU A 226 15.02 14.83 6.20
CA GLU A 226 16.42 15.24 6.31
C GLU A 226 16.95 15.05 7.74
N ARG A 227 16.22 15.52 8.75
CA ARG A 227 16.62 15.39 10.16
C ARG A 227 16.80 13.94 10.62
N ARG A 228 16.07 12.99 10.04
CA ARG A 228 16.09 11.58 10.48
C ARG A 228 17.07 10.71 9.71
N PHE A 229 17.29 10.98 8.43
CA PHE A 229 17.96 10.06 7.51
C PHE A 229 19.18 10.65 6.80
N VAL A 230 19.47 11.94 6.97
CA VAL A 230 20.63 12.64 6.38
C VAL A 230 21.50 13.21 7.49
#